data_AF-E6LWT6-F1
#
_entry.id   AF-E6LWT6-F1
#
_cell.length_a   1.000
_cell.length_b   1.000
_cell.length_c   1.000
_cell.angle_alpha   90.00
_cell.angle_beta   90.00
_cell.angle_gamma   90.00
#
_symmetry.space_group_name_H-M   'P 1'
#
loop_
_entity.id
_entity.type
_entity.pdbx_description
1 polymer ?
#
loop_
_entity_poly.entity_id
_entity_poly.type
_entity_poly.pdbx_seq_one_letter_code
_entity_poly.pdbx_strand_id
1 'polypeptide(L)'
;MKLVSDTAKRGVPVRFCFLTGGTKPHDVVNLADGLDTAIAPFLTTEEQLARSGRQVTDDYDWEAALAEIRAEENADEPASPAETDAPTESEWSAPTSESPLDTPAPETPQDDAPADTPSDQAPRQEVREILVPIAPGVDPERARRILRSRLNGPLPAKTDLIMQTSGSQTGDGHLVAISASALVSSARSTLAALGGPGRWILALPTHHVSGLQVLTRSLISGTKPIIVDTTNGFKPASLVRAVTRATQNSTLPVYLSLVPTQVSKILDEGGDAVDALAKVDTILVGGAAFTPFLADRAKAVGWHVVETYGMTETCGGCVYDGIPLLGTQVSTVGDTVWVTGTSLMEGYVEKPPVGMDPTEASPWIQMGPRRWFKTSDTGRMEGPRLIIQGRTDDVINTGGVKVHASAVEQASLSVTGVGEVCVVGLPDARWGELVTAVVVPGDDLDVDLLAPMLGSPASLGVLGKDGMSEPDSLAARIRTAVTAELGAAHAPRVVVVVQHLPTLGPGKVARHEVAELAKRELRAGRAWVR
;
A
#
# COMPACT_ATOMS: atom_id res chain seq x y z
N MET A 1 -1.78 -24.38 -18.50
CA MET A 1 -1.20 -25.68 -18.10
C MET A 1 -0.09 -26.10 -19.09
N LYS A 2 1.17 -25.80 -18.78
CA LYS A 2 2.37 -26.44 -19.37
C LYS A 2 3.41 -26.55 -18.24
N LEU A 3 3.75 -27.78 -17.87
CA LEU A 3 4.76 -28.09 -16.84
C LEU A 3 6.14 -27.62 -17.33
N VAL A 4 6.79 -26.76 -16.56
CA VAL A 4 8.25 -26.62 -16.58
C VAL A 4 8.72 -26.87 -15.15
N SER A 5 9.39 -28.00 -14.97
CA SER A 5 10.02 -28.44 -13.73
C SER A 5 11.26 -27.56 -13.47
N ASP A 6 11.12 -26.57 -12.59
CA ASP A 6 12.24 -25.77 -12.09
C ASP A 6 12.87 -26.51 -10.91
N THR A 7 13.93 -27.27 -11.18
CA THR A 7 14.76 -27.91 -10.15
C THR A 7 15.68 -26.87 -9.52
N ALA A 8 15.23 -26.22 -8.45
CA ALA A 8 16.12 -25.55 -7.52
C ALA A 8 16.91 -26.63 -6.76
N LYS A 9 18.21 -26.72 -7.06
CA LYS A 9 19.18 -27.72 -6.59
C LYS A 9 18.96 -28.11 -5.10
N ARG A 10 18.34 -29.28 -4.89
CA ARG A 10 18.00 -29.95 -3.61
C ARG A 10 16.88 -29.32 -2.76
N GLY A 11 15.74 -28.99 -3.37
CA GLY A 11 14.49 -28.66 -2.67
C GLY A 11 13.24 -29.21 -3.39
N VAL A 12 12.09 -29.16 -2.72
CA VAL A 12 10.77 -29.45 -3.31
C VAL A 12 10.55 -28.51 -4.51
N PRO A 13 10.12 -29.01 -5.69
CA PRO A 13 9.87 -28.16 -6.84
C PRO A 13 8.80 -27.10 -6.52
N VAL A 14 9.06 -25.85 -6.92
CA VAL A 14 8.14 -24.72 -6.70
C VAL A 14 7.60 -24.19 -8.02
N ARG A 15 6.34 -23.74 -8.00
CA ARG A 15 5.68 -23.06 -9.11
C ARG A 15 5.25 -21.68 -8.65
N PHE A 16 5.75 -20.64 -9.32
CA PHE A 16 5.29 -19.27 -9.09
C PHE A 16 3.98 -18.99 -9.82
N CYS A 17 2.97 -18.56 -9.08
CA CYS A 17 1.65 -18.15 -9.53
C CYS A 17 1.56 -16.63 -9.47
N PHE A 18 1.74 -15.98 -10.62
CA PHE A 18 1.66 -14.52 -10.74
C PHE A 18 0.21 -14.10 -10.92
N LEU A 19 -0.31 -13.35 -9.95
CA LEU A 19 -1.70 -12.89 -9.95
C LEU A 19 -1.71 -11.37 -9.92
N THR A 20 -2.46 -10.73 -10.80
CA THR A 20 -2.63 -9.28 -10.76
C THR A 20 -3.36 -8.92 -9.47
N GLY A 21 -2.72 -8.10 -8.64
CA GLY A 21 -3.32 -7.46 -7.49
C GLY A 21 -3.60 -6.01 -7.81
N GLY A 22 -4.77 -5.51 -7.44
CA GLY A 22 -5.23 -4.17 -7.79
C GLY A 22 -6.47 -3.83 -6.97
N THR A 23 -7.26 -2.91 -7.49
CA THR A 23 -8.58 -2.56 -6.92
C THR A 23 -9.73 -2.86 -7.88
N LYS A 24 -9.45 -3.37 -9.08
CA LYS A 24 -10.50 -3.84 -9.99
C LYS A 24 -11.10 -5.14 -9.43
N PRO A 25 -12.42 -5.33 -9.48
CA PRO A 25 -13.03 -6.53 -8.90
C PRO A 25 -12.47 -7.85 -9.42
N HIS A 26 -12.17 -7.96 -10.71
CA HIS A 26 -11.57 -9.17 -11.28
C HIS A 26 -10.18 -9.51 -10.71
N ASP A 27 -9.31 -8.51 -10.51
CA ASP A 27 -7.99 -8.66 -9.90
C ASP A 27 -8.12 -9.12 -8.45
N VAL A 28 -9.04 -8.49 -7.71
CA VAL A 28 -9.32 -8.80 -6.31
C VAL A 28 -9.81 -10.24 -6.14
N VAL A 29 -10.76 -10.69 -6.97
CA VAL A 29 -11.32 -12.05 -6.89
C VAL A 29 -10.26 -13.10 -7.18
N ASN A 30 -9.50 -12.94 -8.27
CA ASN A 30 -8.47 -13.92 -8.64
C ASN A 30 -7.41 -14.07 -7.55
N LEU A 31 -6.96 -12.95 -6.97
CA LEU A 31 -6.02 -12.98 -5.86
C LEU A 31 -6.63 -13.54 -4.57
N ALA A 32 -7.91 -13.25 -4.30
CA ALA A 32 -8.62 -13.81 -3.14
C ALA A 32 -8.71 -15.34 -3.21
N ASP A 33 -9.01 -15.93 -4.37
CA ASP A 33 -9.10 -17.39 -4.56
C ASP A 33 -7.75 -18.08 -4.33
N GLY A 34 -6.68 -17.50 -4.87
CA GLY A 34 -5.32 -17.99 -4.63
C GLY A 34 -4.93 -17.89 -3.16
N LEU A 35 -5.18 -16.73 -2.55
CA LEU A 35 -4.90 -16.49 -1.13
C LEU A 35 -5.70 -17.43 -0.22
N ASP A 36 -6.97 -17.66 -0.56
CA ASP A 36 -7.85 -18.53 0.19
C ASP A 36 -7.32 -19.97 0.27
N THR A 37 -6.87 -20.49 -0.87
CA THR A 37 -6.21 -21.80 -0.95
C THR A 37 -4.96 -21.85 -0.07
N ALA A 38 -4.15 -20.78 -0.09
CA ALA A 38 -2.91 -20.72 0.69
C ALA A 38 -3.15 -20.67 2.21
N ILE A 39 -4.20 -19.98 2.67
CA ILE A 39 -4.47 -19.82 4.10
C ILE A 39 -5.34 -20.93 4.70
N ALA A 40 -6.10 -21.67 3.88
CA ALA A 40 -7.04 -22.70 4.33
C ALA A 40 -6.48 -23.71 5.36
N PRO A 41 -5.22 -24.19 5.24
CA PRO A 41 -4.64 -25.12 6.21
C PRO A 41 -4.43 -24.52 7.62
N PHE A 42 -4.45 -23.20 7.74
CA PHE A 42 -4.19 -22.47 9.00
C PHE A 42 -5.46 -21.97 9.68
N LEU A 43 -6.62 -22.18 9.05
CA LEU A 43 -7.92 -21.78 9.60
C LEU A 43 -8.40 -22.81 10.64
N THR A 44 -8.99 -22.31 11.71
CA THR A 44 -9.71 -23.10 12.71
C THR A 44 -10.97 -23.70 12.11
N THR A 45 -11.51 -24.74 12.74
CA THR A 45 -12.81 -25.32 12.35
C THR A 45 -13.92 -24.28 12.39
N GLU A 46 -13.90 -23.37 13.36
CA GLU A 46 -14.88 -22.28 13.47
C GLU A 46 -14.78 -21.31 12.29
N GLU A 47 -13.57 -20.89 11.89
CA GLU A 47 -13.39 -20.01 10.72
C GLU A 47 -13.79 -20.74 9.41
N GLN A 48 -13.48 -22.03 9.28
CA GLN A 48 -13.94 -22.85 8.14
C GLN A 48 -15.47 -22.99 8.11
N LEU A 49 -16.12 -23.13 9.27
CA LEU A 49 -17.57 -23.16 9.41
C LEU A 49 -18.20 -21.78 9.19
N ALA A 50 -17.60 -20.69 9.66
CA ALA A 50 -18.07 -19.34 9.40
C ALA A 50 -18.07 -19.03 7.89
N ARG A 51 -17.13 -19.64 7.15
CA ARG A 51 -17.05 -19.57 5.69
C ARG A 51 -18.07 -20.44 4.95
N SER A 52 -18.42 -21.61 5.48
CA SER A 52 -19.27 -22.61 4.80
C SER A 52 -20.73 -22.62 5.28
N GLY A 53 -20.96 -22.32 6.56
CA GLY A 53 -22.23 -22.31 7.27
C GLY A 53 -22.94 -20.95 7.28
N ARG A 54 -22.23 -19.86 6.95
CA ARG A 54 -22.91 -18.75 6.28
C ARG A 54 -23.24 -19.24 4.89
N GLN A 55 -24.49 -19.67 4.68
CA GLN A 55 -25.13 -19.34 3.42
C GLN A 55 -24.84 -17.84 3.25
N VAL A 56 -24.00 -17.50 2.29
CA VAL A 56 -23.79 -16.12 1.86
C VAL A 56 -25.17 -15.68 1.39
N THR A 57 -26.01 -15.24 2.33
CA THR A 57 -27.21 -14.43 2.09
C THR A 57 -26.80 -13.00 1.81
N ASP A 58 -25.50 -12.77 1.51
CA ASP A 58 -24.97 -11.54 0.98
C ASP A 58 -25.45 -11.48 -0.49
N ASP A 59 -26.59 -10.82 -0.68
CA ASP A 59 -27.19 -10.34 -1.94
C ASP A 59 -26.25 -9.43 -2.76
N TYR A 60 -24.95 -9.46 -2.50
CA TYR A 60 -24.00 -8.68 -3.25
C TYR A 60 -23.72 -9.45 -4.55
N ASP A 61 -24.27 -8.92 -5.63
CA ASP A 61 -24.08 -9.38 -6.99
C ASP A 61 -22.84 -8.68 -7.57
N TRP A 62 -21.84 -9.48 -7.91
CA TRP A 62 -20.55 -8.99 -8.40
C TRP A 62 -20.71 -8.34 -9.77
N GLU A 63 -21.63 -8.86 -10.59
CA GLU A 63 -21.93 -8.32 -11.90
C GLU A 63 -22.67 -6.99 -11.78
N ALA A 64 -23.64 -6.90 -10.85
CA ALA A 64 -24.32 -5.63 -10.56
C ALA A 64 -23.35 -4.56 -10.03
N ALA A 65 -22.48 -4.92 -9.08
CA ALA A 65 -21.48 -4.01 -8.56
C ALA A 65 -20.49 -3.52 -9.64
N LEU A 66 -20.10 -4.41 -10.56
CA LEU A 66 -19.27 -4.08 -11.71
C LEU A 66 -20.01 -3.17 -12.70
N ALA A 67 -21.29 -3.42 -12.95
CA ALA A 67 -22.10 -2.58 -13.83
C ALA A 67 -22.24 -1.16 -13.28
N GLU A 68 -22.43 -1.01 -11.97
CA GLU A 68 -22.52 0.31 -11.31
C GLU A 68 -21.19 1.07 -11.35
N ILE A 69 -20.06 0.41 -11.03
CA ILE A 69 -18.72 1.04 -11.12
C ILE A 69 -18.47 1.54 -12.55
N ARG A 70 -18.81 0.73 -13.55
CA ARG A 70 -18.67 1.10 -14.98
C ARG A 70 -19.59 2.24 -15.37
N ALA A 71 -20.83 2.27 -14.86
CA ALA A 71 -21.78 3.33 -15.15
C ALA A 71 -21.29 4.69 -14.64
N GLU A 72 -20.57 4.72 -13.52
CA GLU A 72 -20.00 5.94 -12.94
C GLU A 72 -18.76 6.42 -13.66
N GLU A 73 -17.90 5.49 -14.10
CA GLU A 73 -16.78 5.85 -15.00
C GLU A 73 -17.29 6.54 -16.27
N ASN A 74 -18.45 6.10 -16.78
CA ASN A 74 -19.09 6.71 -17.95
C ASN A 74 -19.84 8.02 -17.64
N ALA A 75 -20.20 8.29 -16.38
CA ALA A 75 -20.91 9.50 -15.98
C ALA A 75 -19.98 10.70 -15.74
N ASP A 76 -18.69 10.43 -15.47
CA ASP A 76 -17.63 11.44 -15.29
C ASP A 76 -16.91 11.82 -16.61
N GLU A 77 -17.25 11.19 -17.74
CA GLU A 77 -16.77 11.62 -19.06
C GLU A 77 -17.58 12.83 -19.56
N PRO A 78 -16.95 13.96 -19.95
CA PRO A 78 -17.67 15.06 -20.56
C PRO A 78 -18.31 14.56 -21.86
N ALA A 79 -19.63 14.72 -21.97
CA ALA A 79 -20.40 14.33 -23.13
C ALA A 79 -19.72 14.81 -24.43
N SER A 80 -19.22 13.85 -25.21
CA SER A 80 -18.76 14.12 -26.57
C SER A 80 -19.90 14.76 -27.37
N PRO A 81 -19.67 15.81 -28.17
CA PRO A 81 -20.74 16.42 -28.96
C PRO A 81 -21.34 15.36 -29.89
N ALA A 82 -22.66 15.23 -29.85
CA ALA A 82 -23.41 14.33 -30.71
C ALA A 82 -23.11 14.65 -32.19
N GLU A 83 -22.45 13.73 -32.89
CA GLU A 83 -22.47 13.71 -34.36
C GLU A 83 -23.76 13.03 -34.82
N THR A 84 -24.72 13.87 -35.16
CA THR A 84 -25.81 13.56 -36.09
C THR A 84 -25.23 13.39 -37.48
N ASP A 85 -25.36 12.20 -38.07
CA ASP A 85 -26.11 12.00 -39.31
C ASP A 85 -25.92 10.56 -39.84
N ALA A 86 -27.05 9.89 -40.04
CA ALA A 86 -27.16 8.73 -40.91
C ALA A 86 -27.33 9.18 -42.37
N PRO A 87 -27.05 8.30 -43.34
CA PRO A 87 -28.02 8.12 -44.41
C PRO A 87 -28.41 6.66 -44.65
N THR A 88 -29.61 6.55 -45.19
CA THR A 88 -30.49 5.41 -45.41
C THR A 88 -30.28 4.64 -46.73
N GLU A 89 -30.94 3.47 -46.79
CA GLU A 89 -31.31 2.62 -47.95
C GLU A 89 -30.28 1.55 -48.40
N SER A 90 -30.63 0.33 -48.82
CA SER A 90 -31.90 -0.21 -49.34
C SER A 90 -32.06 -1.74 -49.13
N GLU A 91 -33.28 -2.19 -49.41
CA GLU A 91 -33.91 -3.51 -49.27
C GLU A 91 -33.36 -4.64 -50.17
N TRP A 92 -33.48 -5.90 -49.72
CA TRP A 92 -34.00 -7.02 -50.54
C TRP A 92 -34.49 -8.19 -49.67
N SER A 93 -35.66 -8.75 -49.98
CA SER A 93 -36.39 -9.79 -49.22
C SER A 93 -36.53 -11.13 -49.96
N ALA A 94 -36.59 -12.21 -49.16
CA ALA A 94 -37.35 -13.48 -49.29
C ALA A 94 -36.85 -14.58 -50.26
N PRO A 95 -37.32 -15.87 -50.17
CA PRO A 95 -38.35 -16.44 -49.28
C PRO A 95 -38.05 -17.83 -48.63
N THR A 96 -38.95 -18.22 -47.72
CA THR A 96 -39.18 -19.51 -47.04
C THR A 96 -39.84 -20.58 -47.93
N SER A 97 -39.59 -21.88 -47.67
CA SER A 97 -40.61 -22.96 -47.79
C SER A 97 -40.21 -24.28 -47.07
N GLU A 98 -41.26 -25.04 -46.73
CA GLU A 98 -41.45 -26.15 -45.76
C GLU A 98 -40.79 -27.54 -46.04
N SER A 99 -40.84 -28.40 -44.99
CA SER A 99 -40.46 -29.83 -44.86
C SER A 99 -41.49 -30.80 -45.54
N PRO A 100 -41.54 -32.16 -45.34
CA PRO A 100 -40.74 -33.14 -44.53
C PRO A 100 -40.45 -34.53 -45.21
N LEU A 101 -39.66 -35.41 -44.54
CA LEU A 101 -39.95 -36.86 -44.26
C LEU A 101 -38.70 -37.76 -44.00
N ASP A 102 -38.90 -38.64 -43.01
CA ASP A 102 -38.40 -40.00 -42.77
C ASP A 102 -36.98 -40.38 -42.26
N THR A 103 -37.04 -41.09 -41.13
CA THR A 103 -36.05 -41.84 -40.30
C THR A 103 -35.47 -43.09 -41.00
N PRO A 104 -34.33 -43.68 -40.56
CA PRO A 104 -34.34 -44.58 -39.39
C PRO A 104 -33.08 -44.56 -38.48
N ALA A 105 -33.23 -45.15 -37.30
CA ALA A 105 -32.23 -45.33 -36.22
C ALA A 105 -31.07 -46.27 -36.60
N PRO A 106 -29.96 -46.24 -35.85
CA PRO A 106 -29.54 -47.50 -35.21
C PRO A 106 -28.93 -47.38 -33.79
N GLU A 107 -29.28 -48.39 -32.99
CA GLU A 107 -28.45 -49.26 -32.15
C GLU A 107 -27.50 -48.68 -31.07
N THR A 108 -27.84 -48.98 -29.82
CA THR A 108 -26.97 -49.05 -28.63
C THR A 108 -25.97 -50.22 -28.71
N PRO A 109 -24.69 -49.99 -28.38
CA PRO A 109 -23.79 -51.06 -27.93
C PRO A 109 -23.43 -50.90 -26.43
N GLN A 110 -23.78 -51.97 -25.72
CA GLN A 110 -23.12 -52.63 -24.59
C GLN A 110 -22.07 -51.92 -23.72
N ASP A 111 -22.38 -52.03 -22.43
CA ASP A 111 -21.55 -52.03 -21.23
C ASP A 111 -20.38 -53.03 -21.35
N ASP A 112 -19.15 -52.54 -21.46
CA ASP A 112 -17.91 -53.33 -21.28
C ASP A 112 -16.98 -52.54 -20.34
N ALA A 113 -16.92 -52.97 -19.09
CA ALA A 113 -15.95 -52.52 -18.11
C ALA A 113 -14.53 -52.99 -18.51
N PRO A 114 -13.51 -52.11 -18.60
CA PRO A 114 -12.13 -52.55 -18.67
C PRO A 114 -11.57 -52.79 -17.26
N ALA A 115 -10.92 -53.94 -17.13
CA ALA A 115 -10.27 -54.46 -15.94
C ALA A 115 -9.26 -53.48 -15.29
N ASP A 116 -9.22 -53.53 -13.96
CA ASP A 116 -8.18 -52.96 -13.10
C ASP A 116 -6.78 -53.31 -13.63
N THR A 117 -6.10 -52.31 -14.19
CA THR A 117 -4.66 -52.34 -14.38
C THR A 117 -4.08 -51.44 -13.29
N PRO A 118 -3.21 -51.93 -12.38
CA PRO A 118 -2.62 -51.08 -11.36
C PRO A 118 -1.77 -50.03 -12.07
N SER A 119 -2.22 -48.78 -12.06
CA SER A 119 -1.45 -47.69 -12.63
C SER A 119 -0.20 -47.51 -11.78
N ASP A 120 0.95 -47.82 -12.38
CA ASP A 120 2.28 -47.48 -11.90
C ASP A 120 2.44 -45.95 -11.93
N GLN A 121 1.75 -45.26 -11.02
CA GLN A 121 1.98 -43.84 -10.78
C GLN A 121 3.13 -43.72 -9.79
N ALA A 122 4.33 -43.52 -10.33
CA ALA A 122 5.42 -42.93 -9.58
C ALA A 122 4.87 -41.76 -8.73
N PRO A 123 5.24 -41.65 -7.44
CA PRO A 123 4.66 -40.64 -6.55
C PRO A 123 4.80 -39.27 -7.20
N ARG A 124 3.65 -38.62 -7.47
CA ARG A 124 3.62 -37.25 -8.01
C ARG A 124 4.41 -36.38 -7.05
N GLN A 125 5.56 -35.90 -7.51
CA GLN A 125 6.38 -34.98 -6.73
C GLN A 125 5.53 -33.74 -6.44
N GLU A 126 5.21 -33.53 -5.17
CA GLU A 126 4.33 -32.44 -4.74
C GLU A 126 5.00 -31.11 -5.09
N VAL A 127 4.40 -30.37 -6.04
CA VAL A 127 4.91 -29.05 -6.47
C VAL A 127 4.24 -28.01 -5.59
N ARG A 128 5.02 -27.25 -4.82
CA ARG A 128 4.47 -26.16 -4.01
C ARG A 128 4.20 -24.93 -4.86
N GLU A 129 3.00 -24.36 -4.74
CA GLU A 129 2.65 -23.12 -5.42
C GLU A 129 2.99 -21.92 -4.53
N ILE A 130 3.68 -20.93 -5.11
CA ILE A 130 4.08 -19.69 -4.45
C ILE A 130 3.35 -18.55 -5.12
N LEU A 131 2.50 -17.87 -4.37
CA LEU A 131 1.74 -16.72 -4.87
C LEU A 131 2.68 -15.51 -5.03
N VAL A 132 2.51 -14.77 -6.11
CA VAL A 132 3.25 -13.53 -6.38
C VAL A 132 2.29 -12.46 -6.89
N PRO A 133 1.74 -11.61 -6.01
CA PRO A 133 0.90 -10.50 -6.41
C PRO A 133 1.72 -9.49 -7.22
N ILE A 134 1.22 -9.10 -8.39
CA ILE A 134 1.85 -8.10 -9.27
C ILE A 134 0.93 -6.91 -9.49
N ALA A 135 1.51 -5.73 -9.70
CA ALA A 135 0.72 -4.51 -9.93
C ALA A 135 -0.08 -4.59 -11.25
N PRO A 136 -1.20 -3.84 -11.37
CA PRO A 136 -1.97 -3.79 -12.61
C PRO A 136 -1.10 -3.32 -13.78
N GLY A 137 -1.29 -3.94 -14.95
CA GLY A 137 -0.52 -3.63 -16.16
C GLY A 137 0.88 -4.26 -16.22
N VAL A 138 1.33 -4.96 -15.18
CA VAL A 138 2.59 -5.72 -15.23
C VAL A 138 2.37 -7.05 -15.97
N ASP A 139 3.14 -7.29 -17.03
CA ASP A 139 3.16 -8.58 -17.73
C ASP A 139 3.70 -9.70 -16.81
N PRO A 140 2.93 -10.79 -16.56
CA PRO A 140 3.36 -11.92 -15.75
C PRO A 140 4.67 -12.57 -16.21
N GLU A 141 4.94 -12.64 -17.51
CA GLU A 141 6.18 -13.24 -18.03
C GLU A 141 7.39 -12.34 -17.77
N ARG A 142 7.23 -11.02 -17.91
CA ARG A 142 8.22 -10.05 -17.45
C ARG A 142 8.46 -10.14 -15.94
N ALA A 143 7.41 -10.19 -15.13
CA ALA A 143 7.52 -10.34 -13.67
C ALA A 143 8.28 -11.64 -13.31
N ARG A 144 7.98 -12.74 -14.00
CA ARG A 144 8.67 -14.03 -13.86
C ARG A 144 10.16 -13.92 -14.15
N ARG A 145 10.55 -13.24 -15.24
CA ARG A 145 11.96 -13.03 -15.58
C ARG A 145 12.69 -12.19 -14.54
N ILE A 146 12.06 -11.12 -14.06
CA ILE A 146 12.64 -10.24 -13.03
C ILE A 146 12.79 -10.99 -11.70
N LEU A 147 11.76 -11.71 -11.27
CA LEU A 147 11.83 -12.51 -10.04
C LEU A 147 12.98 -13.51 -10.13
N ARG A 148 13.06 -14.29 -11.22
CA ARG A 148 14.13 -15.28 -11.43
C ARG A 148 15.53 -14.67 -11.45
N SER A 149 15.71 -13.48 -12.02
CA SER A 149 17.03 -12.85 -12.08
C SER A 149 17.51 -12.36 -10.70
N ARG A 150 16.57 -11.98 -9.84
CA ARG A 150 16.83 -11.45 -8.49
C ARG A 150 16.93 -12.51 -7.41
N LEU A 151 16.24 -13.65 -7.54
CA LEU A 151 16.27 -14.71 -6.53
C LEU A 151 17.69 -15.20 -6.22
N ASN A 152 17.93 -15.49 -4.94
CA ASN A 152 19.20 -15.99 -4.43
C ASN A 152 19.01 -17.31 -3.68
N GLY A 153 19.22 -18.42 -4.40
CA GLY A 153 19.16 -19.75 -3.80
C GLY A 153 17.73 -20.27 -3.57
N PRO A 154 17.57 -21.34 -2.77
CA PRO A 154 16.28 -21.91 -2.46
C PRO A 154 15.44 -20.97 -1.57
N LEU A 155 14.12 -21.00 -1.74
CA LEU A 155 13.21 -20.25 -0.87
C LEU A 155 13.22 -20.83 0.55
N PRO A 156 12.99 -20.01 1.59
CA PRO A 156 12.70 -20.49 2.93
C PRO A 156 11.56 -21.51 2.92
N ALA A 157 11.67 -22.57 3.73
CA ALA A 157 10.78 -23.72 3.66
C ALA A 157 9.30 -23.39 3.87
N LYS A 158 8.97 -22.32 4.60
CA LYS A 158 7.59 -21.90 4.88
C LYS A 158 7.07 -20.81 3.93
N THR A 159 7.80 -20.47 2.87
CA THR A 159 7.35 -19.44 1.92
C THR A 159 6.11 -19.93 1.18
N ASP A 160 5.02 -19.18 1.23
CA ASP A 160 3.79 -19.42 0.45
C ASP A 160 3.49 -18.24 -0.49
N LEU A 161 4.03 -17.06 -0.18
CA LEU A 161 3.85 -15.81 -0.91
C LEU A 161 5.18 -15.08 -1.02
N ILE A 162 5.44 -14.43 -2.16
CA ILE A 162 6.50 -13.44 -2.28
C ILE A 162 5.87 -12.09 -2.60
N MET A 163 6.14 -11.10 -1.76
CA MET A 163 5.74 -9.72 -1.98
C MET A 163 6.96 -8.87 -2.28
N GLN A 164 6.82 -7.95 -3.23
CA GLN A 164 7.83 -6.92 -3.47
C GLN A 164 7.50 -5.70 -2.62
N THR A 165 8.46 -5.21 -1.83
CA THR A 165 8.30 -3.91 -1.17
C THR A 165 8.32 -2.79 -2.20
N SER A 166 7.68 -1.67 -1.88
CA SER A 166 7.73 -0.46 -2.71
C SER A 166 9.13 0.18 -2.63
N GLY A 167 10.09 -0.35 -3.40
CA GLY A 167 11.22 0.44 -3.87
C GLY A 167 10.74 1.45 -4.90
N SER A 168 11.47 2.54 -5.12
CA SER A 168 11.24 3.46 -6.24
C SER A 168 10.90 2.71 -7.53
N GLN A 169 10.18 3.34 -8.45
CA GLN A 169 9.73 2.81 -9.75
C GLN A 169 10.87 2.24 -10.65
N THR A 170 12.11 2.21 -10.16
CA THR A 170 13.31 1.56 -10.68
C THR A 170 13.34 0.03 -10.51
N GLY A 171 12.50 -0.56 -9.65
CA GLY A 171 12.41 -2.02 -9.49
C GLY A 171 13.34 -2.63 -8.42
N ASP A 172 13.88 -1.80 -7.53
CA ASP A 172 14.86 -2.19 -6.49
C ASP A 172 14.25 -2.62 -5.15
N GLY A 173 12.91 -2.63 -5.01
CA GLY A 173 12.26 -3.01 -3.76
C GLY A 173 12.51 -4.46 -3.37
N HIS A 174 12.76 -4.73 -2.09
CA HIS A 174 13.06 -6.04 -1.53
C HIS A 174 12.00 -7.11 -1.86
N LEU A 175 12.43 -8.32 -2.21
CA LEU A 175 11.60 -9.51 -2.35
C LEU A 175 11.45 -10.21 -0.99
N VAL A 176 10.27 -10.12 -0.41
CA VAL A 176 9.93 -10.60 0.94
C VAL A 176 9.21 -11.94 0.83
N ALA A 177 9.80 -13.00 1.38
CA ALA A 177 9.14 -14.30 1.52
C ALA A 177 8.24 -14.31 2.77
N ILE A 178 6.97 -14.64 2.56
CA ILE A 178 5.92 -14.64 3.59
C ILE A 178 5.29 -16.03 3.66
N SER A 179 5.02 -16.51 4.87
CA SER A 179 4.22 -17.70 5.10
C SER A 179 2.74 -17.35 5.26
N ALA A 180 1.84 -18.21 4.80
CA ALA A 180 0.42 -18.05 5.00
C ALA A 180 0.06 -18.00 6.50
N SER A 181 0.81 -18.74 7.34
CA SER A 181 0.67 -18.69 8.80
C SER A 181 0.94 -17.29 9.40
N ALA A 182 1.91 -16.55 8.85
CA ALA A 182 2.23 -15.20 9.30
C ALA A 182 1.14 -14.19 8.88
N LEU A 183 0.59 -14.34 7.66
CA LEU A 183 -0.56 -13.56 7.20
C LEU A 183 -1.79 -13.77 8.09
N VAL A 184 -2.13 -15.03 8.37
CA VAL A 184 -3.25 -15.40 9.25
C VAL A 184 -3.03 -14.87 10.68
N SER A 185 -1.80 -14.97 11.19
CA SER A 185 -1.45 -14.44 12.52
C SER A 185 -1.63 -12.92 12.60
N SER A 186 -1.19 -12.18 11.57
CA SER A 186 -1.39 -10.72 11.47
C SER A 186 -2.88 -10.36 11.40
N ALA A 187 -3.65 -11.07 10.58
CA ALA A 187 -5.08 -10.84 10.43
C ALA A 187 -5.84 -11.10 11.74
N ARG A 188 -5.60 -12.23 12.42
CA ARG A 188 -6.23 -12.52 13.72
C ARG A 188 -5.86 -11.51 14.79
N SER A 189 -4.60 -11.07 14.83
CA SER A 189 -4.15 -10.07 15.80
C SER A 189 -4.81 -8.71 15.54
N THR A 190 -5.03 -8.36 14.27
CA THR A 190 -5.81 -7.18 13.89
C THR A 190 -7.27 -7.31 14.36
N LEU A 191 -7.94 -8.42 14.02
CA LEU A 191 -9.34 -8.64 14.39
C LEU A 191 -9.54 -8.64 15.92
N ALA A 192 -8.60 -9.24 16.66
CA ALA A 192 -8.63 -9.20 18.13
C ALA A 192 -8.51 -7.77 18.68
N ALA A 193 -7.66 -6.92 18.08
CA ALA A 193 -7.52 -5.51 18.49
C ALA A 193 -8.74 -4.66 18.11
N LEU A 194 -9.42 -5.01 17.02
CA LEU A 194 -10.68 -4.37 16.59
C LEU A 194 -11.91 -4.87 17.35
N GLY A 195 -11.78 -5.90 18.19
CA GLY A 195 -12.87 -6.48 18.97
C GLY A 195 -13.62 -7.64 18.28
N GLY A 196 -13.21 -8.04 17.07
CA GLY A 196 -13.70 -9.25 16.41
C GLY A 196 -13.79 -9.18 14.88
N PRO A 197 -14.38 -10.22 14.24
CA PRO A 197 -14.67 -10.25 12.81
C PRO A 197 -15.58 -9.10 12.36
N GLY A 198 -15.44 -8.66 11.11
CA GLY A 198 -16.25 -7.58 10.55
C GLY A 198 -16.22 -7.55 9.03
N ARG A 199 -17.01 -6.63 8.44
CA ARG A 199 -17.01 -6.38 6.99
C ARG A 199 -15.92 -5.38 6.65
N TRP A 200 -15.11 -5.69 5.65
CA TRP A 200 -14.02 -4.82 5.25
C TRP A 200 -14.32 -4.09 3.95
N ILE A 201 -13.99 -2.80 3.91
CA ILE A 201 -13.93 -2.01 2.68
C ILE A 201 -12.49 -2.03 2.17
N LEU A 202 -12.30 -2.45 0.92
CA LEU A 202 -11.02 -2.51 0.23
C LEU A 202 -10.85 -1.29 -0.68
N ALA A 203 -10.11 -0.29 -0.21
CA ALA A 203 -9.74 0.92 -0.94
C ALA A 203 -8.23 1.04 -1.22
N LEU A 204 -7.50 -0.09 -1.11
CA LEU A 204 -6.05 -0.17 -1.27
C LEU A 204 -5.68 -1.29 -2.25
N PRO A 205 -4.68 -1.11 -3.13
CA PRO A 205 -4.28 -2.14 -4.10
C PRO A 205 -3.80 -3.43 -3.42
N THR A 206 -4.29 -4.58 -3.89
CA THR A 206 -4.03 -5.88 -3.26
C THR A 206 -2.66 -6.49 -3.58
N HIS A 207 -1.89 -5.88 -4.48
CA HIS A 207 -0.47 -6.21 -4.66
C HIS A 207 0.44 -5.59 -3.58
N HIS A 208 -0.11 -4.70 -2.74
CA HIS A 208 0.54 -4.22 -1.52
C HIS A 208 0.01 -4.99 -0.30
N VAL A 209 0.86 -5.13 0.73
CA VAL A 209 0.52 -5.92 1.93
C VAL A 209 -0.72 -5.38 2.66
N SER A 210 -0.97 -4.07 2.57
CA SER A 210 -2.13 -3.41 3.18
C SER A 210 -3.44 -3.86 2.54
N GLY A 211 -3.55 -3.83 1.20
CA GLY A 211 -4.70 -4.34 0.47
C GLY A 211 -4.84 -5.86 0.57
N LEU A 212 -3.72 -6.59 0.53
CA LEU A 212 -3.72 -8.05 0.71
C LEU A 212 -4.26 -8.44 2.09
N GLN A 213 -3.90 -7.73 3.16
CA GLN A 213 -4.41 -8.01 4.50
C GLN A 213 -5.90 -7.72 4.64
N VAL A 214 -6.46 -6.75 3.92
CA VAL A 214 -7.91 -6.57 3.86
C VAL A 214 -8.59 -7.83 3.29
N LEU A 215 -8.01 -8.46 2.26
CA LEU A 215 -8.51 -9.74 1.75
C LEU A 215 -8.40 -10.86 2.78
N THR A 216 -7.23 -11.04 3.39
CA THR A 216 -7.00 -12.09 4.41
C THR A 216 -7.99 -11.96 5.57
N ARG A 217 -8.21 -10.73 6.07
CA ARG A 217 -9.12 -10.46 7.19
C ARG A 217 -10.59 -10.69 6.81
N SER A 218 -10.97 -10.38 5.57
CA SER A 218 -12.31 -10.67 5.05
C SER A 218 -12.56 -12.18 5.02
N LEU A 219 -11.62 -12.95 4.45
CA LEU A 219 -11.68 -14.41 4.35
C LEU A 219 -11.76 -15.08 5.74
N ILE A 220 -10.94 -14.64 6.70
CA ILE A 220 -10.97 -15.14 8.09
C ILE A 220 -12.29 -14.77 8.78
N SER A 221 -12.85 -13.59 8.49
CA SER A 221 -14.14 -13.15 9.03
C SER A 221 -15.34 -13.85 8.39
N GLY A 222 -15.13 -14.71 7.37
CA GLY A 222 -16.20 -15.31 6.60
C GLY A 222 -17.06 -14.26 5.89
N THR A 223 -16.42 -13.20 5.38
CA THR A 223 -17.05 -12.10 4.64
C THR A 223 -16.32 -11.88 3.32
N LYS A 224 -16.99 -11.19 2.38
CA LYS A 224 -16.35 -10.69 1.17
C LYS A 224 -16.07 -9.19 1.34
N PRO A 225 -14.93 -8.67 0.85
CA PRO A 225 -14.64 -7.25 0.96
C PRO A 225 -15.54 -6.43 0.04
N ILE A 226 -15.93 -5.24 0.47
CA ILE A 226 -16.58 -4.23 -0.37
C ILE A 226 -15.48 -3.49 -1.13
N ILE A 227 -15.44 -3.67 -2.45
CA ILE A 227 -14.34 -3.18 -3.30
C ILE A 227 -14.62 -1.73 -3.72
N VAL A 228 -13.61 -0.88 -3.56
CA VAL A 228 -13.58 0.47 -4.12
C VAL A 228 -12.50 0.51 -5.19
N ASP A 229 -12.89 0.70 -6.45
CA ASP A 229 -11.91 0.81 -7.52
C ASP A 229 -11.19 2.16 -7.47
N THR A 230 -9.87 2.09 -7.26
CA THR A 230 -8.96 3.24 -7.21
C THR A 230 -7.95 3.23 -8.36
N THR A 231 -8.17 2.39 -9.39
CA THR A 231 -7.21 2.21 -10.49
C THR A 231 -6.91 3.53 -11.21
N ASN A 232 -7.93 4.37 -11.37
CA ASN A 232 -7.84 5.69 -12.00
C ASN A 232 -7.71 6.83 -10.98
N GLY A 233 -7.14 6.52 -9.80
CA GLY A 233 -7.05 7.43 -8.68
C GLY A 233 -8.17 7.25 -7.66
N PHE A 234 -7.91 7.70 -6.44
CA PHE A 234 -8.85 7.62 -5.33
C PHE A 234 -9.83 8.81 -5.36
N LYS A 235 -11.13 8.51 -5.37
CA LYS A 235 -12.24 9.47 -5.31
C LYS A 235 -13.04 9.28 -4.01
N PRO A 236 -13.11 10.27 -3.11
CA PRO A 236 -13.87 10.17 -1.85
C PRO A 236 -15.34 9.76 -2.03
N ALA A 237 -16.01 10.23 -3.09
CA ALA A 237 -17.39 9.87 -3.41
C ALA A 237 -17.61 8.35 -3.53
N SER A 238 -16.60 7.59 -3.97
CA SER A 238 -16.70 6.13 -4.08
C SER A 238 -16.80 5.42 -2.73
N LEU A 239 -16.36 6.07 -1.63
CA LEU A 239 -16.50 5.52 -0.28
C LEU A 239 -17.94 5.62 0.25
N VAL A 240 -18.72 6.62 -0.16
CA VAL A 240 -20.11 6.81 0.33
C VAL A 240 -20.96 5.57 0.05
N ARG A 241 -20.90 5.07 -1.20
CA ARG A 241 -21.61 3.85 -1.60
C ARG A 241 -21.05 2.62 -0.90
N ALA A 242 -19.71 2.52 -0.78
CA ALA A 242 -19.09 1.39 -0.12
C ALA A 242 -19.50 1.26 1.35
N VAL A 243 -19.55 2.37 2.08
CA VAL A 243 -20.02 2.41 3.47
C VAL A 243 -21.51 2.10 3.54
N THR A 244 -22.33 2.64 2.64
CA THR A 244 -23.76 2.32 2.60
C THR A 244 -23.98 0.82 2.43
N ARG A 245 -23.28 0.18 1.49
CA ARG A 245 -23.34 -1.28 1.28
C ARG A 245 -22.83 -2.08 2.47
N ALA A 246 -21.73 -1.64 3.08
CA ALA A 246 -21.14 -2.33 4.22
C ALA A 246 -22.05 -2.30 5.45
N THR A 247 -22.75 -1.18 5.67
CA THR A 247 -23.67 -0.99 6.81
C THR A 247 -25.08 -1.54 6.55
N GLN A 248 -25.49 -1.70 5.29
CA GLN A 248 -26.81 -2.20 4.93
C GLN A 248 -26.99 -3.68 5.32
N ASN A 249 -28.12 -3.98 5.98
CA ASN A 249 -28.57 -5.33 6.34
C ASN A 249 -27.55 -6.19 7.12
N SER A 250 -26.60 -5.56 7.80
CA SER A 250 -25.59 -6.27 8.59
C SER A 250 -25.49 -5.72 10.00
N THR A 251 -25.30 -6.63 10.96
CA THR A 251 -24.97 -6.28 12.35
C THR A 251 -23.47 -6.39 12.63
N LEU A 252 -22.67 -6.73 11.61
CA LEU A 252 -21.21 -6.81 11.76
C LEU A 252 -20.61 -5.41 11.74
N PRO A 253 -19.53 -5.18 12.52
CA PRO A 253 -18.79 -3.94 12.43
C PRO A 253 -18.15 -3.77 11.05
N VAL A 254 -18.04 -2.54 10.60
CA VAL A 254 -17.44 -2.13 9.33
C VAL A 254 -16.05 -1.58 9.58
N TYR A 255 -15.07 -2.11 8.86
CA TYR A 255 -13.67 -1.70 8.94
C TYR A 255 -13.16 -1.20 7.59
N LEU A 256 -12.36 -0.15 7.62
CA LEU A 256 -11.73 0.45 6.44
C LEU A 256 -10.23 0.63 6.70
N SER A 257 -9.40 0.46 5.69
CA SER A 257 -7.98 0.84 5.74
C SER A 257 -7.68 1.92 4.70
N LEU A 258 -7.02 2.99 5.12
CA LEU A 258 -6.61 4.13 4.30
C LEU A 258 -5.14 4.47 4.51
N VAL A 259 -4.57 5.22 3.57
CA VAL A 259 -3.29 5.92 3.76
C VAL A 259 -3.54 7.40 4.15
N PRO A 260 -2.59 8.08 4.82
CA PRO A 260 -2.77 9.47 5.27
C PRO A 260 -3.22 10.44 4.16
N THR A 261 -2.72 10.30 2.95
CA THR A 261 -3.11 11.15 1.82
C THR A 261 -4.56 10.95 1.37
N GLN A 262 -5.11 9.74 1.49
CA GLN A 262 -6.54 9.51 1.28
C GLN A 262 -7.36 10.21 2.36
N VAL A 263 -6.91 10.13 3.62
CA VAL A 263 -7.57 10.82 4.75
C VAL A 263 -7.58 12.33 4.54
N SER A 264 -6.45 12.94 4.19
CA SER A 264 -6.38 14.38 3.88
C SER A 264 -7.36 14.74 2.78
N LYS A 265 -7.29 14.04 1.63
CA LYS A 265 -8.15 14.30 0.49
C LYS A 265 -9.65 14.27 0.85
N ILE A 266 -10.09 13.29 1.65
CA ILE A 266 -11.50 13.21 2.07
C ILE A 266 -11.87 14.40 2.96
N LEU A 267 -11.01 14.78 3.90
CA LEU A 267 -11.25 15.89 4.82
C LEU A 267 -11.17 17.27 4.13
N ASP A 268 -10.35 17.38 3.09
CA ASP A 268 -10.17 18.60 2.29
C ASP A 268 -11.35 18.80 1.32
N GLU A 269 -11.81 17.73 0.64
CA GLU A 269 -12.99 17.79 -0.23
C GLU A 269 -14.31 17.91 0.56
N GLY A 270 -14.36 17.36 1.77
CA GLY A 270 -15.54 17.42 2.63
C GLY A 270 -16.74 16.63 2.08
N GLY A 271 -17.95 17.07 2.46
CA GLY A 271 -19.22 16.53 1.95
C GLY A 271 -19.56 15.12 2.44
N ASP A 272 -20.40 14.42 1.65
CA ASP A 272 -21.03 13.14 2.04
C ASP A 272 -20.02 12.05 2.41
N ALA A 273 -18.80 12.09 1.88
CA ALA A 273 -17.75 11.13 2.22
C ALA A 273 -17.34 11.24 3.69
N VAL A 274 -17.29 12.46 4.24
CA VAL A 274 -16.99 12.69 5.65
C VAL A 274 -18.08 12.10 6.55
N ASP A 275 -19.34 12.39 6.22
CA ASP A 275 -20.51 11.89 6.96
C ASP A 275 -20.67 10.37 6.85
N ALA A 276 -20.33 9.79 5.69
CA ALA A 276 -20.34 8.35 5.50
C ALA A 276 -19.30 7.68 6.41
N LEU A 277 -18.06 8.20 6.45
CA LEU A 277 -16.98 7.58 7.22
C LEU A 277 -17.21 7.64 8.74
N ALA A 278 -18.01 8.59 9.24
CA ALA A 278 -18.46 8.61 10.63
C ALA A 278 -19.32 7.39 11.02
N LYS A 279 -19.84 6.62 10.04
CA LYS A 279 -20.61 5.38 10.26
C LYS A 279 -19.75 4.12 10.23
N VAL A 280 -18.45 4.24 9.98
CA VAL A 280 -17.50 3.12 9.98
C VAL A 280 -17.01 2.89 11.39
N ASP A 281 -17.09 1.65 11.88
CA ASP A 281 -16.71 1.31 13.25
C ASP A 281 -15.23 1.55 13.54
N THR A 282 -14.33 1.30 12.58
CA THR A 282 -12.90 1.66 12.71
C THR A 282 -12.24 1.92 11.37
N ILE A 283 -11.49 3.02 11.29
CA ILE A 283 -10.65 3.39 10.16
C ILE A 283 -9.19 3.20 10.56
N LEU A 284 -8.54 2.19 9.97
CA LEU A 284 -7.10 1.99 10.12
C LEU A 284 -6.36 2.93 9.16
N VAL A 285 -5.40 3.69 9.69
CA VAL A 285 -4.56 4.58 8.88
C VAL A 285 -3.10 4.17 9.02
N GLY A 286 -2.41 3.94 7.91
CA GLY A 286 -1.01 3.52 7.95
C GLY A 286 -0.30 3.56 6.61
N GLY A 287 0.88 2.95 6.56
CA GLY A 287 1.74 2.92 5.36
C GLY A 287 2.57 4.19 5.13
N ALA A 288 2.30 5.26 5.88
CA ALA A 288 3.10 6.47 5.99
C ALA A 288 2.83 7.13 7.35
N ALA A 289 3.59 8.19 7.68
CA ALA A 289 3.39 8.95 8.91
C ALA A 289 1.97 9.56 8.96
N PHE A 290 1.26 9.32 10.05
CA PHE A 290 -0.04 9.93 10.31
C PHE A 290 0.14 11.07 11.30
N THR A 291 -0.03 12.31 10.83
CA THR A 291 0.36 13.48 11.62
C THR A 291 -0.67 13.78 12.71
N PRO A 292 -0.25 14.34 13.87
CA PRO A 292 -1.19 14.76 14.91
C PRO A 292 -2.29 15.71 14.37
N PHE A 293 -1.91 16.64 13.48
CA PHE A 293 -2.85 17.56 12.83
C PHE A 293 -3.93 16.81 12.05
N LEU A 294 -3.55 15.84 11.22
CA LEU A 294 -4.50 15.07 10.42
C LEU A 294 -5.36 14.15 11.31
N ALA A 295 -4.78 13.58 12.36
CA ALA A 295 -5.50 12.80 13.35
C ALA A 295 -6.56 13.65 14.09
N ASP A 296 -6.22 14.87 14.47
CA ASP A 296 -7.13 15.78 15.16
C ASP A 296 -8.26 16.26 14.24
N ARG A 297 -7.98 16.52 12.95
CA ARG A 297 -9.02 16.79 11.95
C ARG A 297 -9.98 15.63 11.78
N ALA A 298 -9.49 14.41 11.66
CA ALA A 298 -10.33 13.22 11.55
C ALA A 298 -11.21 13.00 12.79
N LYS A 299 -10.65 13.20 13.99
CA LYS A 299 -11.41 13.14 15.25
C LYS A 299 -12.48 14.23 15.33
N ALA A 300 -12.18 15.45 14.87
CA ALA A 300 -13.11 16.57 14.92
C ALA A 300 -14.39 16.34 14.10
N VAL A 301 -14.32 15.52 13.05
CA VAL A 301 -15.48 15.09 12.24
C VAL A 301 -16.10 13.78 12.73
N GLY A 302 -15.69 13.28 13.91
CA GLY A 302 -16.30 12.12 14.57
C GLY A 302 -15.80 10.76 14.09
N TRP A 303 -14.71 10.68 13.34
CA TRP A 303 -14.18 9.40 12.89
C TRP A 303 -13.45 8.65 14.01
N HIS A 304 -13.64 7.33 14.07
CA HIS A 304 -12.83 6.46 14.91
C HIS A 304 -11.60 5.97 14.12
N VAL A 305 -10.49 6.70 14.26
CA VAL A 305 -9.23 6.41 13.58
C VAL A 305 -8.26 5.70 14.52
N VAL A 306 -7.62 4.65 14.02
CA VAL A 306 -6.51 3.96 14.68
C VAL A 306 -5.27 4.07 13.79
N GLU A 307 -4.21 4.64 14.33
CA GLU A 307 -2.91 4.71 13.65
C GLU A 307 -2.26 3.33 13.66
N THR A 308 -1.71 2.91 12.52
CA THR A 308 -1.06 1.61 12.36
C THR A 308 0.38 1.77 11.90
N TYR A 309 1.29 1.09 12.59
CA TYR A 309 2.66 0.89 12.16
C TYR A 309 2.88 -0.57 11.75
N GLY A 310 3.56 -0.75 10.62
CA GLY A 310 3.94 -2.05 10.07
C GLY A 310 4.43 -1.92 8.64
N MET A 311 4.84 -3.05 8.08
CA MET A 311 5.50 -3.15 6.79
C MET A 311 5.21 -4.52 6.15
N THR A 312 5.74 -4.76 4.95
CA THR A 312 5.58 -6.06 4.27
C THR A 312 6.18 -7.19 5.10
N GLU A 313 7.32 -6.92 5.74
CA GLU A 313 8.09 -7.82 6.59
C GLU A 313 7.35 -8.22 7.87
N THR A 314 6.32 -7.47 8.29
CA THR A 314 5.45 -7.77 9.44
C THR A 314 4.07 -8.26 9.01
N CYS A 315 3.88 -8.56 7.73
CA CYS A 315 2.59 -8.92 7.14
C CYS A 315 1.50 -7.85 7.37
N GLY A 316 1.85 -6.57 7.30
CA GLY A 316 0.95 -5.44 7.56
C GLY A 316 1.14 -4.85 8.97
N GLY A 317 0.15 -4.10 9.45
CA GLY A 317 0.22 -3.41 10.74
C GLY A 317 0.40 -4.37 11.92
N CYS A 318 1.40 -4.12 12.77
CA CYS A 318 1.75 -4.91 13.95
C CYS A 318 1.76 -4.10 15.26
N VAL A 319 1.60 -2.78 15.18
CA VAL A 319 1.50 -1.86 16.32
C VAL A 319 0.39 -0.84 16.03
N TYR A 320 -0.62 -0.74 16.89
CA TYR A 320 -1.80 0.11 16.71
C TYR A 320 -1.85 1.15 17.83
N ASP A 321 -1.93 2.44 17.49
CA ASP A 321 -1.78 3.58 18.41
C ASP A 321 -0.54 3.47 19.33
N GLY A 322 0.55 2.98 18.77
CA GLY A 322 1.80 2.70 19.49
C GLY A 322 1.79 1.41 20.32
N ILE A 323 0.67 0.70 20.45
CA ILE A 323 0.57 -0.54 21.22
C ILE A 323 0.82 -1.77 20.33
N PRO A 324 1.80 -2.63 20.66
CA PRO A 324 2.03 -3.87 19.91
C PRO A 324 0.80 -4.79 19.96
N LEU A 325 0.45 -5.34 18.79
CA LEU A 325 -0.65 -6.31 18.68
C LEU A 325 -0.30 -7.64 19.37
N LEU A 326 -1.32 -8.45 19.64
CA LEU A 326 -1.15 -9.80 20.17
C LEU A 326 -0.13 -10.59 19.32
N GLY A 327 0.78 -11.30 19.98
CA GLY A 327 1.83 -12.06 19.29
C GLY A 327 2.97 -11.21 18.73
N THR A 328 2.92 -9.88 18.88
CA THR A 328 4.00 -8.94 18.51
C THR A 328 4.67 -8.39 19.76
N GLN A 329 5.99 -8.24 19.68
CA GLN A 329 6.79 -7.49 20.63
C GLN A 329 7.68 -6.53 19.87
N VAL A 330 7.83 -5.34 20.44
CA VAL A 330 8.72 -4.31 19.90
C VAL A 330 9.67 -3.85 21.00
N SER A 331 10.85 -3.42 20.59
CA SER A 331 11.84 -2.78 21.44
C SER A 331 12.65 -1.81 20.59
N THR A 332 13.37 -0.89 21.23
CA THR A 332 14.36 -0.06 20.55
C THR A 332 15.75 -0.40 21.06
N VAL A 333 16.73 -0.45 20.16
CA VAL A 333 18.16 -0.60 20.50
C VAL A 333 18.88 0.62 19.92
N GLY A 334 19.26 1.54 20.81
CA GLY A 334 19.51 2.92 20.38
C GLY A 334 18.20 3.55 19.91
N ASP A 335 18.20 4.10 18.71
CA ASP A 335 17.03 4.62 18.01
C ASP A 335 16.33 3.58 17.13
N THR A 336 16.97 2.44 16.84
CA THR A 336 16.47 1.48 15.84
C THR A 336 15.34 0.62 16.42
N VAL A 337 14.23 0.51 15.70
CA VAL A 337 13.07 -0.32 16.08
C VAL A 337 13.34 -1.78 15.75
N TRP A 338 13.16 -2.65 16.73
CA TRP A 338 13.30 -4.09 16.60
C TRP A 338 11.95 -4.74 16.86
N VAL A 339 11.57 -5.68 16.00
CA VAL A 339 10.27 -6.38 16.07
C VAL A 339 10.50 -7.88 16.17
N THR A 340 9.73 -8.57 17.01
CA THR A 340 9.67 -10.04 17.04
C THR A 340 8.22 -10.47 17.18
N GLY A 341 7.82 -11.57 16.54
CA GLY A 341 6.44 -12.01 16.60
C GLY A 341 6.07 -13.05 15.55
N THR A 342 4.82 -13.47 15.58
CA THR A 342 4.27 -14.53 14.71
C THR A 342 3.92 -14.05 13.31
N SER A 343 3.82 -12.73 13.08
CA SER A 343 3.51 -12.14 11.78
C SER A 343 4.73 -11.78 10.94
N LEU A 344 5.95 -12.12 11.39
CA LEU A 344 7.17 -11.79 10.66
C LEU A 344 7.34 -12.64 9.40
N MET A 345 7.94 -12.02 8.38
CA MET A 345 8.40 -12.68 7.17
C MET A 345 9.38 -13.83 7.47
N GLU A 346 9.57 -14.71 6.49
CA GLU A 346 10.59 -15.76 6.56
C GLU A 346 11.99 -15.20 6.25
N GLY A 347 12.06 -14.18 5.37
CA GLY A 347 13.27 -13.44 5.04
C GLY A 347 13.23 -12.79 3.65
N TYR A 348 14.29 -12.05 3.32
CA TYR A 348 14.52 -11.58 1.96
C TYR A 348 15.09 -12.69 1.09
N VAL A 349 14.58 -12.86 -0.13
CA VAL A 349 14.97 -13.96 -1.04
C VAL A 349 15.77 -13.53 -2.26
N GLU A 350 16.14 -12.26 -2.30
CA GLU A 350 16.94 -11.69 -3.37
C GLU A 350 18.45 -11.75 -3.11
N LYS A 351 19.21 -11.47 -4.18
CA LYS A 351 20.67 -11.36 -4.09
C LYS A 351 21.04 -10.15 -3.22
N PRO A 352 21.96 -10.31 -2.26
CA PRO A 352 22.47 -9.18 -1.50
C PRO A 352 23.17 -8.18 -2.44
N PRO A 353 23.24 -6.89 -2.07
CA PRO A 353 23.99 -5.89 -2.81
C PRO A 353 25.44 -6.33 -3.02
N VAL A 354 26.00 -6.00 -4.20
CA VAL A 354 27.38 -6.35 -4.55
C VAL A 354 28.34 -5.74 -3.53
N GLY A 355 29.20 -6.58 -2.93
CA GLY A 355 30.23 -6.15 -1.99
C GLY A 355 29.81 -6.09 -0.51
N MET A 356 28.56 -6.45 -0.19
CA MET A 356 28.10 -6.56 1.20
C MET A 356 28.28 -7.99 1.71
N ASP A 357 28.83 -8.16 2.92
CA ASP A 357 28.90 -9.46 3.58
C ASP A 357 27.47 -9.96 3.89
N PRO A 358 27.10 -11.20 3.52
CA PRO A 358 25.76 -11.74 3.79
C PRO A 358 25.36 -11.75 5.27
N THR A 359 26.32 -11.83 6.19
CA THR A 359 26.09 -11.77 7.63
C THR A 359 25.80 -10.35 8.12
N GLU A 360 26.44 -9.34 7.52
CA GLU A 360 26.15 -7.93 7.76
C GLU A 360 24.84 -7.48 7.09
N ALA A 361 24.45 -8.13 5.98
CA ALA A 361 23.21 -7.89 5.27
C ALA A 361 21.96 -8.48 5.96
N SER A 362 22.14 -9.42 6.90
CA SER A 362 21.02 -10.08 7.56
C SER A 362 20.30 -9.10 8.50
N PRO A 363 18.99 -8.86 8.32
CA PRO A 363 18.21 -8.02 9.24
C PRO A 363 17.85 -8.78 10.53
N TRP A 364 18.29 -10.03 10.68
CA TRP A 364 17.88 -10.90 11.78
C TRP A 364 18.94 -10.96 12.88
N ILE A 365 18.51 -10.72 14.11
CA ILE A 365 19.33 -10.83 15.31
C ILE A 365 18.74 -11.91 16.23
N GLN A 366 19.55 -12.89 16.61
CA GLN A 366 19.15 -13.88 17.61
C GLN A 366 19.46 -13.34 19.01
N MET A 367 18.44 -13.21 19.87
CA MET A 367 18.61 -12.87 21.29
C MET A 367 17.87 -13.88 22.16
N GLY A 368 18.64 -14.75 22.82
CA GLY A 368 18.08 -15.87 23.58
C GLY A 368 17.23 -16.78 22.69
N PRO A 369 15.99 -17.14 23.08
CA PRO A 369 15.12 -17.99 22.27
C PRO A 369 14.40 -17.23 21.15
N ARG A 370 14.51 -15.90 21.06
CA ARG A 370 13.76 -15.08 20.11
C ARG A 370 14.65 -14.60 18.96
N ARG A 371 14.07 -14.64 17.76
CA ARG A 371 14.62 -14.02 16.55
C ARG A 371 13.97 -12.65 16.38
N TRP A 372 14.79 -11.61 16.40
CA TRP A 372 14.36 -10.23 16.22
C TRP A 372 14.66 -9.78 14.79
N PHE A 373 13.71 -9.10 14.18
CA PHE A 373 13.88 -8.37 12.95
C PHE A 373 14.29 -6.94 13.29
N LYS A 374 15.52 -6.58 12.90
CA LYS A 374 16.03 -5.22 12.95
C LYS A 374 15.47 -4.47 11.73
N THR A 375 14.56 -3.54 12.00
CA THR A 375 13.97 -2.70 10.95
C THR A 375 14.97 -1.64 10.49
N SER A 376 14.62 -0.95 9.41
CA SER A 376 15.28 0.31 9.03
C SER A 376 14.52 1.51 9.59
N ASP A 377 13.64 1.31 10.57
CA ASP A 377 12.85 2.36 11.22
C ASP A 377 13.49 2.75 12.55
N THR A 378 13.26 3.99 12.93
CA THR A 378 13.71 4.60 14.17
C THR A 378 12.52 5.00 15.03
N GLY A 379 12.70 4.94 16.33
CA GLY A 379 11.66 5.23 17.30
C GLY A 379 12.16 5.15 18.73
N ARG A 380 11.23 5.40 19.66
CA ARG A 380 11.45 5.28 21.10
C ARG A 380 10.26 4.64 21.79
N MET A 381 10.52 3.98 22.92
CA MET A 381 9.47 3.48 23.80
C MET A 381 9.07 4.55 24.82
N GLU A 382 7.78 4.84 24.91
CA GLU A 382 7.16 5.65 25.97
C GLU A 382 6.20 4.74 26.77
N GLY A 383 6.73 4.13 27.84
CA GLY A 383 6.04 3.06 28.53
C GLY A 383 5.79 1.88 27.60
N PRO A 384 4.54 1.42 27.41
CA PRO A 384 4.22 0.35 26.46
C PRO A 384 4.08 0.84 25.01
N ARG A 385 4.07 2.16 24.77
CA ARG A 385 3.84 2.73 23.44
C ARG A 385 5.14 2.88 22.68
N LEU A 386 5.17 2.43 21.43
CA LEU A 386 6.20 2.73 20.46
C LEU A 386 5.84 4.03 19.73
N ILE A 387 6.76 4.99 19.75
CA ILE A 387 6.67 6.23 18.96
C ILE A 387 7.66 6.12 17.80
N ILE A 388 7.15 6.11 16.57
CA ILE A 388 7.96 6.08 15.35
C ILE A 388 8.48 7.48 15.05
N GLN A 389 9.78 7.57 14.78
CA GLN A 389 10.48 8.82 14.51
C GLN A 389 10.87 8.98 13.04
N GLY A 390 10.91 7.91 12.26
CA GLY A 390 11.30 7.93 10.84
C GLY A 390 12.09 6.71 10.43
N ARG A 391 12.78 6.76 9.29
CA ARG A 391 13.70 5.71 8.86
C ARG A 391 15.17 6.08 9.02
N THR A 392 16.01 5.07 9.17
CA THR A 392 17.46 5.16 9.30
C THR A 392 18.15 5.55 7.99
N ASP A 393 17.57 5.16 6.84
CA ASP A 393 18.02 5.57 5.50
C ASP A 393 17.57 6.99 5.11
N ASP A 394 16.68 7.58 5.91
CA ASP A 394 16.19 8.95 5.77
C ASP A 394 16.89 9.93 6.74
N VAL A 395 18.04 9.53 7.27
CA VAL A 395 18.89 10.36 8.15
C VAL A 395 19.82 11.22 7.32
N ILE A 396 19.68 12.54 7.47
CA ILE A 396 20.53 13.56 6.90
C ILE A 396 21.70 13.81 7.85
N ASN A 397 22.94 13.66 7.37
CA ASN A 397 24.14 13.90 8.16
C ASN A 397 24.65 15.31 7.90
N THR A 398 24.31 16.25 8.80
CA THR A 398 24.64 17.67 8.65
C THR A 398 25.54 18.16 9.78
N GLY A 399 26.76 18.59 9.46
CA GLY A 399 27.71 19.14 10.45
C GLY A 399 28.07 18.18 11.58
N GLY A 400 28.08 16.87 11.30
CA GLY A 400 28.30 15.83 12.31
C GLY A 400 27.07 15.48 13.16
N VAL A 401 25.90 16.07 12.88
CA VAL A 401 24.63 15.77 13.53
C VAL A 401 23.76 14.90 12.61
N LYS A 402 23.16 13.85 13.17
CA LYS A 402 22.14 13.03 12.50
C LYS A 402 20.78 13.70 12.63
N VAL A 403 20.19 14.07 11.50
CA VAL A 403 18.89 14.74 11.41
C VAL A 403 17.92 13.81 10.72
N HIS A 404 16.88 13.37 11.40
CA HIS A 404 15.82 12.58 10.77
C HIS A 404 14.92 13.50 9.94
N ALA A 405 14.82 13.24 8.64
CA ALA A 405 13.99 14.04 7.73
C ALA A 405 12.55 14.16 8.23
N SER A 406 11.96 13.07 8.69
CA SER A 406 10.59 12.98 9.25
C SER A 406 10.37 13.85 10.48
N ALA A 407 11.35 13.95 11.39
CA ALA A 407 11.22 14.84 12.54
C ALA A 407 11.15 16.30 12.09
N VAL A 408 11.99 16.68 11.11
CA VAL A 408 11.96 18.03 10.52
C VAL A 408 10.66 18.27 9.76
N GLU A 409 10.14 17.28 9.04
CA GLU A 409 8.83 17.34 8.37
C GLU A 409 7.72 17.62 9.38
N GLN A 410 7.66 16.84 10.48
CA GLN A 410 6.66 17.00 11.54
C GLN A 410 6.71 18.40 12.16
N ALA A 411 7.89 18.87 12.54
CA ALA A 411 8.07 20.21 13.09
C ALA A 411 7.69 21.30 12.07
N SER A 412 7.98 21.09 10.78
CA SER A 412 7.62 22.04 9.72
C SER A 412 6.11 22.10 9.46
N LEU A 413 5.40 20.96 9.56
CA LEU A 413 3.95 20.88 9.40
C LEU A 413 3.16 21.61 10.50
N SER A 414 3.80 21.94 11.63
CA SER A 414 3.18 22.76 12.68
C SER A 414 3.10 24.26 12.31
N VAL A 415 3.71 24.67 11.19
CA VAL A 415 3.81 26.07 10.78
C VAL A 415 2.68 26.46 9.83
N THR A 416 1.94 27.51 10.20
CA THR A 416 0.91 28.15 9.36
C THR A 416 1.44 28.51 7.97
N GLY A 417 0.71 28.09 6.93
CA GLY A 417 1.09 28.18 5.53
C GLY A 417 1.86 26.98 4.96
N VAL A 418 2.13 25.93 5.74
CA VAL A 418 2.70 24.66 5.25
C VAL A 418 1.57 23.64 5.07
N GLY A 419 1.28 23.26 3.83
CA GLY A 419 0.30 22.21 3.50
C GLY A 419 0.94 20.82 3.50
N GLU A 420 1.96 20.65 2.66
CA GLU A 420 2.79 19.44 2.63
C GLU A 420 4.27 19.80 2.71
N VAL A 421 5.09 18.87 3.20
CA VAL A 421 6.54 19.05 3.22
C VAL A 421 7.24 17.71 3.06
N CYS A 422 8.30 17.70 2.25
CA CYS A 422 9.26 16.62 2.20
C CYS A 422 10.66 17.15 2.48
N VAL A 423 11.35 16.54 3.43
CA VAL A 423 12.71 16.92 3.82
C VAL A 423 13.70 15.92 3.22
N VAL A 424 14.73 16.45 2.58
CA VAL A 424 15.78 15.67 1.91
C VAL A 424 17.15 16.22 2.24
N GLY A 425 18.16 15.34 2.24
CA GLY A 425 19.56 15.71 2.31
C GLY A 425 20.09 16.08 0.92
N LEU A 426 20.68 17.27 0.80
CA LEU A 426 21.43 17.65 -0.42
C LEU A 426 22.93 17.66 -0.13
N PRO A 427 23.78 17.05 -0.97
CA PRO A 427 25.22 17.05 -0.75
C PRO A 427 25.81 18.47 -0.65
N ASP A 428 26.67 18.70 0.33
CA ASP A 428 27.32 19.99 0.57
C ASP A 428 28.74 19.83 1.13
N ALA A 429 29.67 20.61 0.59
CA ALA A 429 31.09 20.48 0.91
C ALA A 429 31.44 20.84 2.36
N ARG A 430 30.63 21.69 3.02
CA ARG A 430 30.88 22.17 4.38
C ARG A 430 30.17 21.32 5.43
N TRP A 431 28.94 20.93 5.16
CA TRP A 431 28.07 20.27 6.13
C TRP A 431 27.95 18.75 5.89
N GLY A 432 28.49 18.22 4.80
CA GLY A 432 28.19 16.87 4.33
C GLY A 432 26.88 16.87 3.58
N GLU A 433 25.79 17.14 4.29
CA GLU A 433 24.46 17.35 3.71
C GLU A 433 23.77 18.60 4.26
N LEU A 434 23.03 19.30 3.40
CA LEU A 434 22.09 20.36 3.76
C LEU A 434 20.72 19.75 4.03
N VAL A 435 20.16 20.04 5.19
CA VAL A 435 18.73 19.81 5.46
C VAL A 435 17.93 20.73 4.53
N THR A 436 17.18 20.14 3.62
CA THR A 436 16.40 20.85 2.60
C THR A 436 14.93 20.49 2.72
N ALA A 437 14.08 21.49 2.93
CA ALA A 437 12.62 21.31 2.98
C ALA A 437 12.01 21.70 1.63
N VAL A 438 11.26 20.80 1.01
CA VAL A 438 10.45 21.06 -0.18
C VAL A 438 9.00 21.12 0.25
N VAL A 439 8.36 22.28 0.09
CA VAL A 439 7.10 22.65 0.72
C VAL A 439 6.03 22.90 -0.33
N VAL A 440 4.86 22.32 -0.12
CA VAL A 440 3.62 22.74 -0.78
C VAL A 440 2.90 23.70 0.17
N PRO A 441 2.56 24.92 -0.26
CA PRO A 441 1.82 25.88 0.56
C PRO A 441 0.46 25.32 0.99
N GLY A 442 0.02 25.66 2.21
CA GLY A 442 -1.34 25.39 2.66
C GLY A 442 -2.34 26.40 2.10
N ASP A 443 -3.63 26.04 2.06
CA ASP A 443 -4.72 26.90 1.57
C ASP A 443 -4.95 28.14 2.46
N ASP A 444 -4.38 28.14 3.67
CA ASP A 444 -4.34 29.26 4.60
C ASP A 444 -3.31 30.35 4.20
N LEU A 445 -2.55 30.12 3.13
CA LEU A 445 -1.62 31.07 2.55
C LEU A 445 -2.23 31.77 1.32
N ASP A 446 -2.32 33.10 1.38
CA ASP A 446 -2.94 33.91 0.30
C ASP A 446 -2.23 33.73 -1.05
N VAL A 447 -2.98 33.32 -2.08
CA VAL A 447 -2.46 32.91 -3.40
C VAL A 447 -1.97 34.11 -4.22
N ASP A 448 -2.45 35.33 -3.92
CA ASP A 448 -1.94 36.56 -4.51
C ASP A 448 -0.50 36.88 -4.04
N LEU A 449 -0.05 36.30 -2.92
CA LEU A 449 1.35 36.31 -2.47
C LEU A 449 2.18 35.18 -3.12
N LEU A 450 1.54 34.13 -3.67
CA LEU A 450 2.18 32.96 -4.28
C LEU A 450 2.54 33.14 -5.77
N ALA A 451 1.80 33.95 -6.52
CA ALA A 451 2.05 34.17 -7.95
C ALA A 451 3.46 34.74 -8.27
N PRO A 452 4.07 35.58 -7.41
CA PRO A 452 5.49 35.93 -7.52
C PRO A 452 6.45 34.83 -7.01
N MET A 453 6.00 33.91 -6.14
CA MET A 453 6.81 32.84 -5.51
C MET A 453 7.05 31.64 -6.42
N LEU A 454 6.18 31.41 -7.40
CA LEU A 454 6.38 30.42 -8.46
C LEU A 454 7.21 31.05 -9.58
N GLY A 455 8.53 30.97 -9.47
CA GLY A 455 9.46 31.33 -10.55
C GLY A 455 10.29 32.61 -10.34
N SER A 456 10.13 33.34 -9.21
CA SER A 456 11.03 34.43 -8.84
C SER A 456 11.63 34.23 -7.44
N PRO A 457 12.96 34.39 -7.27
CA PRO A 457 13.66 34.29 -5.98
C PRO A 457 13.20 35.31 -4.91
N ALA A 458 12.59 36.42 -5.34
CA ALA A 458 12.36 37.60 -4.51
C ALA A 458 11.37 37.39 -3.35
N SER A 459 10.41 36.47 -3.48
CA SER A 459 9.31 36.29 -2.52
C SER A 459 9.49 35.09 -1.59
N LEU A 460 10.61 34.37 -1.71
CA LEU A 460 11.08 33.44 -0.70
C LEU A 460 12.14 34.07 0.23
N GLY A 461 12.61 35.28 -0.08
CA GLY A 461 13.68 35.96 0.64
C GLY A 461 15.07 35.70 0.04
N VAL A 462 15.21 35.65 -1.29
CA VAL A 462 16.54 35.77 -1.91
C VAL A 462 16.96 37.23 -1.93
N LEU A 463 18.15 37.47 -1.36
CA LEU A 463 18.89 38.73 -1.28
C LEU A 463 18.50 39.76 -2.35
N GLY A 464 17.76 40.80 -1.92
CA GLY A 464 17.86 42.10 -2.59
C GLY A 464 19.31 42.58 -2.57
N LYS A 465 19.67 43.51 -3.45
CA LYS A 465 21.04 44.06 -3.60
C LYS A 465 21.67 44.61 -2.29
N ASP A 466 20.91 44.65 -1.20
CA ASP A 466 21.27 45.25 0.09
C ASP A 466 21.46 44.24 1.24
N GLY A 467 21.41 42.92 0.99
CA GLY A 467 21.99 41.94 1.92
C GLY A 467 21.19 41.56 3.17
N MET A 468 19.89 41.86 3.26
CA MET A 468 19.04 41.53 4.43
C MET A 468 17.87 40.60 4.05
N SER A 469 17.68 39.51 4.80
CA SER A 469 16.51 38.61 4.70
C SER A 469 15.31 39.21 5.44
N GLU A 470 14.11 39.13 4.85
CA GLU A 470 12.88 39.58 5.51
C GLU A 470 12.55 38.68 6.73
N PRO A 471 12.26 39.24 7.91
CA PRO A 471 12.01 38.49 9.16
C PRO A 471 10.83 37.51 9.15
N ASP A 472 9.87 37.65 8.21
CA ASP A 472 8.56 36.96 8.25
C ASP A 472 8.31 35.93 7.12
N SER A 473 9.33 35.52 6.37
CA SER A 473 9.13 34.54 5.28
C SER A 473 8.71 33.15 5.79
N LEU A 474 7.99 32.38 4.96
CA LEU A 474 7.61 30.99 5.27
C LEU A 474 8.84 30.14 5.65
N ALA A 475 9.96 30.32 4.96
CA ALA A 475 11.23 29.66 5.27
C ALA A 475 11.77 30.05 6.65
N ALA A 476 11.68 31.33 7.04
CA ALA A 476 12.09 31.80 8.37
C ALA A 476 11.21 31.22 9.48
N ARG A 477 9.89 31.13 9.25
CA ARG A 477 8.94 30.50 10.19
C ARG A 477 9.21 29.00 10.37
N ILE A 478 9.37 28.26 9.27
CA ILE A 478 9.76 26.84 9.30
C ILE A 478 11.03 26.64 10.11
N ARG A 479 12.08 27.41 9.81
CA ARG A 479 13.34 27.31 10.54
C ARG A 479 13.20 27.62 12.02
N THR A 480 12.40 28.62 12.38
CA THR A 480 12.18 29.03 13.77
C THR A 480 11.49 27.91 14.54
N ALA A 481 10.41 27.34 14.00
CA ALA A 481 9.70 26.22 14.60
C ALA A 481 10.61 24.99 14.77
N VAL A 482 11.30 24.57 13.70
CA VAL A 482 12.22 23.43 13.76
C VAL A 482 13.36 23.68 14.75
N THR A 483 13.88 24.91 14.83
CA THR A 483 14.94 25.25 15.80
C THR A 483 14.44 25.16 17.24
N ALA A 484 13.21 25.63 17.50
CA ALA A 484 12.61 25.61 18.83
C ALA A 484 12.36 24.17 19.31
N GLU A 485 11.93 23.28 18.41
CA GLU A 485 11.57 21.90 18.76
C GLU A 485 12.77 20.93 18.75
N LEU A 486 13.60 21.00 17.70
CA LEU A 486 14.65 20.00 17.43
C LEU A 486 16.06 20.57 17.55
N GLY A 487 16.20 21.89 17.71
CA GLY A 487 17.49 22.57 17.78
C GLY A 487 18.04 22.99 16.41
N ALA A 488 19.02 23.89 16.44
CA ALA A 488 19.48 24.64 15.27
C ALA A 488 20.08 23.79 14.13
N ALA A 489 20.61 22.60 14.44
CA ALA A 489 21.19 21.70 13.44
C ALA A 489 20.14 21.09 12.51
N HIS A 490 18.90 20.92 12.99
CA HIS A 490 17.76 20.34 12.28
C HIS A 490 17.06 21.33 11.34
N ALA A 491 17.24 22.64 11.58
CA ALA A 491 16.51 23.66 10.83
C ALA A 491 16.95 23.74 9.35
N PRO A 492 16.00 23.65 8.38
CA PRO A 492 16.31 23.57 6.95
C PRO A 492 17.16 24.73 6.43
N ARG A 493 18.35 24.46 5.90
CA ARG A 493 19.23 25.46 5.30
C ARG A 493 18.79 25.88 3.90
N VAL A 494 17.99 25.03 3.27
CA VAL A 494 17.37 25.29 1.97
C VAL A 494 15.88 25.06 2.11
N VAL A 495 15.06 25.96 1.56
CA VAL A 495 13.62 25.79 1.45
C VAL A 495 13.19 26.03 0.01
N VAL A 496 12.47 25.09 -0.57
CA VAL A 496 11.95 25.12 -1.95
C VAL A 496 10.44 25.06 -1.87
N VAL A 497 9.74 25.96 -2.56
CA VAL A 497 8.27 25.91 -2.64
C VAL A 497 7.84 25.38 -3.99
N VAL A 498 6.93 24.41 -3.98
CA VAL A 498 6.42 23.70 -5.16
C VAL A 498 4.90 23.62 -5.11
N GLN A 499 4.27 23.42 -6.27
CA GLN A 499 2.81 23.23 -6.32
C GLN A 499 2.37 21.84 -5.85
N HIS A 500 3.21 20.83 -6.04
CA HIS A 500 2.95 19.45 -5.63
C HIS A 500 4.28 18.71 -5.40
N LEU A 501 4.26 17.72 -4.52
CA LEU A 501 5.38 16.81 -4.33
C LEU A 501 5.33 15.69 -5.38
N PRO A 502 6.46 15.30 -6.00
CA PRO A 502 6.55 14.07 -6.79
C PRO A 502 6.08 12.84 -5.99
N THR A 503 5.34 11.91 -6.61
CA THR A 503 4.78 10.71 -5.95
C THR A 503 5.01 9.41 -6.72
N LEU A 504 5.25 8.29 -6.03
CA LEU A 504 5.52 6.94 -6.60
C LEU A 504 4.25 6.11 -6.90
N GLY A 505 3.06 6.63 -6.64
CA GLY A 505 1.77 5.94 -6.67
C GLY A 505 0.76 6.71 -5.81
N PRO A 506 -0.43 6.16 -5.49
CA PRO A 506 -1.43 6.87 -4.70
C PRO A 506 -0.88 7.18 -3.30
N GLY A 507 -0.42 8.42 -3.12
CA GLY A 507 -0.12 8.99 -1.81
C GLY A 507 1.29 8.84 -1.25
N LYS A 508 2.24 8.23 -1.97
CA LYS A 508 3.62 8.06 -1.49
C LYS A 508 4.57 9.05 -2.16
N VAL A 509 5.19 9.95 -1.40
CA VAL A 509 6.16 10.92 -1.92
C VAL A 509 7.41 10.21 -2.47
N ALA A 510 7.83 10.60 -3.68
CA ALA A 510 9.02 10.13 -4.37
C ALA A 510 10.25 10.93 -3.94
N ARG A 511 10.81 10.63 -2.75
CA ARG A 511 11.90 11.41 -2.14
C ARG A 511 13.14 11.62 -3.01
N HIS A 512 13.51 10.64 -3.84
CA HIS A 512 14.61 10.80 -4.78
C HIS A 512 14.30 11.88 -5.83
N GLU A 513 13.08 11.88 -6.36
CA GLU A 513 12.63 12.90 -7.32
C GLU A 513 12.48 14.26 -6.66
N VAL A 514 12.05 14.31 -5.39
CA VAL A 514 12.05 15.52 -4.56
C VAL A 514 13.48 16.07 -4.41
N ALA A 515 14.47 15.22 -4.14
CA ALA A 515 15.86 15.63 -4.02
C ALA A 515 16.41 16.17 -5.34
N GLU A 516 16.10 15.51 -6.47
CA GLU A 516 16.49 16.02 -7.80
C GLU A 516 15.77 17.33 -8.16
N LEU A 517 14.50 17.47 -7.79
CA LEU A 517 13.76 18.72 -7.91
C LEU A 517 14.42 19.83 -7.10
N ALA A 518 14.70 19.59 -5.82
CA ALA A 518 15.34 20.55 -4.94
C ALA A 518 16.72 20.96 -5.46
N LYS A 519 17.52 20.03 -6.01
CA LYS A 519 18.80 20.34 -6.66
C LYS A 519 18.62 21.26 -7.87
N ARG A 520 17.60 21.03 -8.71
CA ARG A 520 17.31 21.88 -9.87
C ARG A 520 16.91 23.29 -9.45
N GLU A 521 16.00 23.40 -8.48
CA GLU A 521 15.53 24.69 -7.96
C GLU A 521 16.66 25.48 -7.28
N LEU A 522 17.51 24.81 -6.49
CA LEU A 522 18.69 25.41 -5.86
C LEU A 522 19.69 25.93 -6.90
N ARG A 523 20.00 25.14 -7.95
CA ARG A 523 20.89 25.57 -9.04
C ARG A 523 20.32 26.71 -9.86
N ALA A 524 19.00 26.77 -9.99
CA ALA A 524 18.32 27.85 -10.70
C ALA A 524 18.16 29.13 -9.86
N GLY A 525 18.62 29.13 -8.60
CA GLY A 525 18.48 30.27 -7.69
C GLY A 525 17.04 30.51 -7.22
N ARG A 526 16.14 29.54 -7.39
CA ARG A 526 14.71 29.63 -7.01
C ARG A 526 14.41 29.03 -5.63
N ALA A 527 15.45 28.66 -4.89
CA ALA A 527 15.33 28.19 -3.50
C ALA A 527 15.71 29.30 -2.52
N TRP A 528 15.06 29.33 -1.36
CA TRP A 528 15.57 30.07 -0.22
C TRP A 528 16.79 29.36 0.37
N VAL A 529 17.82 30.10 0.74
CA VAL A 529 19.06 29.57 1.32
C VAL A 529 19.46 30.44 2.51
N ARG A 530 19.85 29.79 3.63
CA ARG A 530 20.37 30.46 4.82
C ARG A 530 21.80 30.97 4.67
#